data_AF-A0A7X9FQD9-F1
#
_entry.id   AF-A0A7X9FQD9-F1
#
_cell.length_a   1.000
_cell.length_b   1.000
_cell.length_c   1.000
_cell.angle_alpha   90.00
_cell.angle_beta   90.00
_cell.angle_gamma   90.00
#
_symmetry.space_group_name_H-M   'P 1'
#
loop_
_entity.id
_entity.type
_entity.pdbx_description
1 polymer ?
#
loop_
_entity_poly.entity_id
_entity_poly.type
_entity_poly.pdbx_seq_one_letter_code
_entity_poly.pdbx_strand_id
1 'polypeptide(L)'
;MPRFTKFQLVLIGIICIGALLRIFGIYNDFSLDEIWSYNIFKNYSSFFDALIKSKDENAHPIILLFMYLLGDRYEWWEYRLLSLISGLVTLVVIYGDVQEKRRVEALTLSVFWSLSYMMVLYASEARGYAPMLFFVLVAWFQLRKFLDSGRPLYALTYQIALILGICSHLSSIQFLIASVIWSSLVLFRYEPGIALSKMAFAHLLPMTFVMFVFFTYIVNLHKGTGNIYSLLDLIVNTFCISFNAPILSSNNIPIGILSVLLCVFIFILLLRGIFDMWKRADAEWSFYLLIIFIVPIVNVLAMKRLTFEPRYFLIPISFSYFLGAK
;
A
#
# COMPACT_ATOMS: atom_id res chain seq x y z
N MET A 1 16.35 19.22 26.53
CA MET A 1 15.49 18.96 25.36
C MET A 1 16.34 19.06 24.10
N PRO A 2 16.40 18.03 23.25
CA PRO A 2 17.13 18.12 21.98
C PRO A 2 16.52 19.22 21.12
N ARG A 3 17.35 20.12 20.58
CA ARG A 3 16.90 21.19 19.68
C ARG A 3 16.78 20.61 18.26
N PHE A 4 15.59 20.69 17.67
CA PHE A 4 15.37 20.33 16.27
C PHE A 4 16.19 21.25 15.36
N THR A 5 16.77 20.67 14.31
CA THR A 5 17.42 21.44 13.24
C THR A 5 16.37 22.13 12.36
N LYS A 6 16.73 23.22 11.66
CA LYS A 6 15.84 23.88 10.69
C LYS A 6 15.27 22.90 9.65
N PHE A 7 16.10 21.95 9.21
CA PHE A 7 15.67 20.93 8.26
C PHE A 7 14.61 19.98 8.85
N GLN A 8 14.80 19.52 10.09
CA GLN A 8 13.78 18.72 10.77
C GLN A 8 12.47 19.48 10.96
N LEU A 9 12.52 20.79 11.27
CA LEU A 9 11.31 21.61 11.34
C LEU A 9 10.56 21.68 10.01
N VAL A 10 11.27 21.72 8.87
CA VAL A 10 10.64 21.64 7.54
C VAL A 10 9.94 20.30 7.34
N LEU A 11 10.61 19.18 7.67
CA LEU A 11 10.00 17.85 7.54
C LEU A 11 8.76 17.71 8.42
N ILE A 12 8.85 18.16 9.69
CA ILE A 12 7.73 18.17 10.61
C ILE A 12 6.58 19.02 10.04
N GLY A 13 6.88 20.21 9.49
CA GLY A 13 5.87 21.06 8.85
C GLY A 13 5.13 20.35 7.71
N ILE A 14 5.85 19.67 6.82
CA ILE A 14 5.26 18.90 5.71
C ILE A 14 4.35 17.77 6.23
N ILE A 15 4.81 17.03 7.24
CA ILE A 15 4.03 15.95 7.86
C ILE A 15 2.80 16.49 8.57
N CYS A 16 2.91 17.61 9.29
CA CYS A 16 1.78 18.27 9.93
C CYS A 16 0.74 18.71 8.91
N ILE A 17 1.15 19.27 7.76
CA ILE A 17 0.23 19.61 6.67
C ILE A 17 -0.47 18.35 6.16
N GLY A 18 0.28 17.27 5.90
CA GLY A 18 -0.31 16.00 5.47
C GLY A 18 -1.28 15.38 6.48
N ALA A 19 -0.99 15.53 7.78
CA ALA A 19 -1.87 15.10 8.85
C ALA A 19 -3.17 15.92 8.88
N LEU A 20 -3.07 17.25 8.78
CA LEU A 20 -4.23 18.14 8.73
C LEU A 20 -5.12 17.84 7.52
N LEU A 21 -4.53 17.62 6.33
CA LEU A 21 -5.31 17.26 5.14
C LEU A 21 -6.15 15.99 5.34
N ARG A 22 -5.61 14.98 6.04
CA ARG A 22 -6.33 13.74 6.36
C ARG A 22 -7.42 13.97 7.40
N ILE A 23 -7.13 14.75 8.44
CA ILE A 23 -8.10 15.09 9.48
C ILE A 23 -9.28 15.87 8.89
N PHE A 24 -9.04 16.81 7.98
CA PHE A 24 -10.13 17.52 7.31
C PHE A 24 -10.85 16.61 6.30
N GLY A 25 -10.13 15.68 5.66
CA GLY A 25 -10.69 14.76 4.68
C GLY A 25 -11.80 13.86 5.23
N ILE A 26 -11.75 13.45 6.51
CA ILE A 26 -12.76 12.54 7.09
C ILE A 26 -14.16 13.16 7.22
N TYR A 27 -14.30 14.48 7.05
CA TYR A 27 -15.58 15.19 7.17
C TYR A 27 -16.29 15.40 5.83
N ASN A 28 -15.75 14.85 4.73
CA ASN A 28 -16.44 14.86 3.45
C ASN A 28 -17.64 13.89 3.43
N ASP A 29 -18.43 13.92 2.35
CA ASP A 29 -19.59 13.03 2.20
C ASP A 29 -19.21 11.55 2.26
N PHE A 30 -20.13 10.72 2.73
CA PHE A 30 -19.95 9.27 2.83
C PHE A 30 -19.97 8.66 1.43
N SER A 31 -18.84 8.10 1.00
CA SER A 31 -18.69 7.60 -0.37
C SER A 31 -19.52 6.34 -0.61
N LEU A 32 -19.82 6.06 -1.88
CA LEU A 32 -20.61 4.89 -2.27
C LEU A 32 -19.99 3.57 -1.79
N ASP A 33 -18.66 3.44 -1.88
CA ASP A 33 -17.94 2.24 -1.42
C ASP A 33 -18.02 2.07 0.11
N GLU A 34 -18.11 3.17 0.87
CA GLU A 34 -18.31 3.13 2.32
C GLU A 34 -19.76 2.79 2.70
N ILE A 35 -20.75 3.32 1.97
CA ILE A 35 -22.17 2.95 2.13
C ILE A 35 -22.35 1.45 1.88
N TRP A 36 -21.68 0.91 0.85
CA TRP A 36 -21.69 -0.51 0.58
C TRP A 36 -21.12 -1.31 1.76
N SER A 37 -19.95 -0.93 2.26
CA SER A 37 -19.32 -1.55 3.43
C SER A 37 -20.22 -1.50 4.66
N TYR A 38 -20.88 -0.36 4.87
CA TYR A 38 -21.86 -0.17 5.94
C TYR A 38 -23.01 -1.18 5.84
N ASN A 39 -23.62 -1.31 4.66
CA ASN A 39 -24.72 -2.26 4.44
C ASN A 39 -24.29 -3.72 4.62
N ILE A 40 -23.03 -4.06 4.33
CA ILE A 40 -22.49 -5.41 4.58
C ILE A 40 -22.48 -5.70 6.09
N PHE A 41 -21.88 -4.85 6.92
CA PHE A 41 -21.73 -5.18 8.34
C PHE A 41 -23.05 -5.14 9.10
N LYS A 42 -24.08 -4.39 8.65
CA LYS A 42 -25.42 -4.45 9.27
C LYS A 42 -26.02 -5.86 9.27
N ASN A 43 -25.59 -6.72 8.34
CA ASN A 43 -26.03 -8.11 8.25
C ASN A 43 -25.18 -9.08 9.08
N TYR A 44 -24.20 -8.57 9.86
CA TYR A 44 -23.35 -9.41 10.69
C TYR A 44 -24.00 -9.65 12.04
N SER A 45 -24.06 -10.93 12.40
CA SER A 45 -24.55 -11.45 13.68
C SER A 45 -23.42 -11.79 14.65
N SER A 46 -22.18 -11.87 14.17
CA SER A 46 -21.04 -12.25 14.98
C SER A 46 -19.74 -11.59 14.53
N PHE A 47 -18.75 -11.53 15.42
CA PHE A 47 -17.38 -11.09 15.13
C PHE A 47 -16.75 -11.86 13.95
N PHE A 48 -16.99 -13.18 13.88
CA PHE A 48 -16.39 -14.04 12.84
C PHE A 48 -17.01 -13.82 11.46
N ASP A 49 -18.17 -13.18 11.38
CA ASP A 49 -18.82 -12.87 10.11
C ASP A 49 -17.95 -11.93 9.25
N ALA A 50 -17.17 -11.03 9.87
CA ALA A 50 -16.24 -10.16 9.15
C ALA A 50 -15.13 -10.94 8.42
N LEU A 51 -14.78 -12.13 8.88
CA LEU A 51 -13.78 -12.98 8.24
C LEU A 51 -14.40 -13.98 7.24
N ILE A 52 -15.62 -14.46 7.50
CA ILE A 52 -16.23 -15.58 6.76
C ILE A 52 -17.28 -15.11 5.73
N LYS A 53 -18.06 -14.08 6.07
CA LYS A 53 -19.18 -13.58 5.25
C LYS A 53 -18.81 -12.39 4.37
N SER A 54 -17.69 -11.72 4.63
CA SER A 54 -17.05 -10.87 3.63
C SER A 54 -16.87 -11.72 2.38
N LYS A 55 -17.62 -11.51 1.29
CA LYS A 55 -17.46 -12.20 -0.01
C LYS A 55 -17.61 -11.23 -1.18
N ASP A 56 -17.34 -9.97 -0.90
CA ASP A 56 -17.54 -8.82 -1.78
C ASP A 56 -16.20 -8.10 -1.94
N GLU A 57 -15.87 -7.59 -3.13
CA GLU A 57 -14.59 -6.90 -3.36
C GLU A 57 -14.38 -5.69 -2.45
N ASN A 58 -15.46 -5.03 -2.03
CA ASN A 58 -15.43 -3.91 -1.10
C ASN A 58 -15.43 -4.35 0.38
N ALA A 59 -15.60 -5.65 0.65
CA ALA A 59 -15.54 -6.17 2.01
C ALA A 59 -14.09 -6.26 2.48
N HIS A 60 -13.69 -5.32 3.31
CA HIS A 60 -12.39 -5.30 3.96
C HIS A 60 -12.53 -5.82 5.39
N PRO A 61 -12.09 -7.06 5.71
CA PRO A 61 -12.39 -7.71 6.99
C PRO A 61 -12.08 -6.85 8.22
N ILE A 62 -10.91 -6.19 8.26
CA ILE A 62 -10.54 -5.34 9.40
C ILE A 62 -11.43 -4.10 9.53
N ILE A 63 -11.82 -3.49 8.41
CA ILE A 63 -12.70 -2.32 8.42
C ILE A 63 -14.10 -2.72 8.84
N LEU A 64 -14.65 -3.80 8.27
CA LEU A 64 -15.97 -4.29 8.63
C LEU A 64 -16.02 -4.75 10.09
N LEU A 65 -14.94 -5.34 10.59
CA LEU A 65 -14.81 -5.65 12.01
C LEU A 65 -14.81 -4.37 12.86
N PHE A 66 -14.06 -3.34 12.46
CA PHE A 66 -14.05 -2.06 13.16
C PHE A 66 -15.43 -1.42 13.18
N MET A 67 -16.13 -1.39 12.04
CA MET A 67 -17.52 -0.90 11.95
C MET A 67 -18.48 -1.72 12.83
N TYR A 68 -18.36 -3.04 12.84
CA TYR A 68 -19.17 -3.92 13.69
C TYR A 68 -18.94 -3.66 15.18
N LEU A 69 -17.68 -3.49 15.61
CA LEU A 69 -17.35 -3.17 17.00
C LEU A 69 -17.84 -1.79 17.41
N LEU A 70 -17.82 -0.84 16.47
CA LEU A 70 -18.30 0.51 16.68
C LEU A 70 -19.84 0.55 16.74
N GLY A 71 -20.53 -0.30 15.99
CA GLY A 71 -21.99 -0.33 15.90
C GLY A 71 -22.55 0.76 14.99
N ASP A 72 -23.87 0.97 15.04
CA ASP A 72 -24.54 2.02 14.26
C ASP A 72 -24.25 3.41 14.86
N ARG A 73 -23.80 4.35 14.03
CA ARG A 73 -23.37 5.69 14.43
C ARG A 73 -24.11 6.75 13.65
N TYR A 74 -24.37 7.88 14.32
CA TYR A 74 -25.00 9.03 13.69
C TYR A 74 -24.01 9.78 12.77
N GLU A 75 -22.76 9.89 13.21
CA GLU A 75 -21.71 10.62 12.51
C GLU A 75 -20.80 9.67 11.70
N TRP A 76 -20.77 9.84 10.38
CA TRP A 76 -20.03 8.94 9.47
C TRP A 76 -18.50 8.99 9.65
N TRP A 77 -17.96 10.11 10.15
CA TRP A 77 -16.51 10.25 10.36
C TRP A 77 -15.97 9.23 11.37
N GLU A 78 -16.80 8.72 12.29
CA GLU A 78 -16.37 7.73 13.28
C GLU A 78 -15.91 6.42 12.60
N TYR A 79 -16.55 6.01 11.49
CA TYR A 79 -16.16 4.83 10.73
C TYR A 79 -14.80 4.97 10.03
N ARG A 80 -14.33 6.21 9.83
CA ARG A 80 -13.07 6.54 9.16
C ARG A 80 -11.87 6.54 10.10
N LEU A 81 -12.10 6.46 11.41
CA LEU A 81 -11.06 6.58 12.43
C LEU A 81 -9.92 5.57 12.27
N LEU A 82 -10.21 4.31 11.93
CA LEU A 82 -9.17 3.30 11.74
C LEU A 82 -8.24 3.66 10.57
N SER A 83 -8.81 4.12 9.44
CA SER A 83 -8.05 4.57 8.28
C SER A 83 -7.24 5.82 8.59
N LEU A 84 -7.85 6.79 9.28
CA LEU A 84 -7.20 8.04 9.68
C LEU A 84 -6.00 7.75 10.58
N ILE A 85 -6.20 6.99 11.65
CA ILE A 85 -5.14 6.65 12.60
C ILE A 85 -4.03 5.90 11.87
N SER A 86 -4.35 4.93 11.02
CA SER A 86 -3.35 4.19 10.24
C SER A 86 -2.57 5.12 9.29
N GLY A 87 -3.24 6.07 8.65
CA GLY A 87 -2.63 7.08 7.79
C GLY A 87 -1.71 8.03 8.57
N LEU A 88 -2.13 8.50 9.74
CA LEU A 88 -1.33 9.37 10.61
C LEU A 88 -0.10 8.64 11.16
N VAL A 89 -0.28 7.42 11.66
CA VAL A 89 0.83 6.60 12.17
C VAL A 89 1.80 6.25 11.04
N THR A 90 1.31 6.04 9.81
CA THR A 90 2.18 5.86 8.64
C THR A 90 3.10 7.06 8.44
N LEU A 91 2.61 8.31 8.58
CA LEU A 91 3.48 9.49 8.50
C LEU A 91 4.56 9.52 9.59
N VAL A 92 4.25 9.04 10.80
CA VAL A 92 5.24 8.91 11.89
C VAL A 92 6.30 7.87 11.56
N VAL A 93 5.88 6.72 11.01
CA VAL A 93 6.80 5.67 10.54
C VAL A 93 7.73 6.20 9.45
N ILE A 94 7.20 6.94 8.48
CA ILE A 94 7.99 7.58 7.43
C ILE A 94 8.94 8.62 8.03
N TYR A 95 8.49 9.44 8.99
CA TYR A 95 9.35 10.42 9.67
C TYR A 95 10.57 9.76 10.34
N GLY A 96 10.36 8.60 10.98
CA GLY A 96 11.44 7.82 11.58
C GLY A 96 12.44 7.32 10.54
N ASP A 97 11.96 6.77 9.43
CA ASP A 97 12.81 6.26 8.34
C ASP A 97 13.62 7.37 7.64
N VAL A 98 13.09 8.59 7.52
CA VAL A 98 13.81 9.69 6.85
C VAL A 98 14.89 10.36 7.70
N GLN A 99 14.95 10.12 9.02
CA GLN A 99 15.96 10.76 9.89
C GLN A 99 17.40 10.38 9.52
N GLU A 100 17.59 9.16 9.02
CA GLU A 100 18.91 8.60 8.69
C GLU A 100 19.26 8.77 7.20
N LYS A 101 18.37 9.40 6.41
CA LYS A 101 18.52 9.55 4.96
C LYS A 101 19.18 10.87 4.56
N ARG A 102 19.61 10.95 3.30
CA ARG A 102 20.09 12.22 2.72
C ARG A 102 18.94 13.23 2.70
N ARG A 103 19.26 14.54 2.78
CA ARG A 103 18.24 15.60 2.83
C ARG A 103 17.24 15.55 1.66
N VAL A 104 17.72 15.23 0.47
CA VAL A 104 16.85 15.13 -0.73
C VAL A 104 15.92 13.93 -0.60
N GLU A 105 16.45 12.74 -0.30
CA GLU A 105 15.66 11.52 -0.03
C GLU A 105 14.57 11.77 1.02
N ALA A 106 14.95 12.37 2.15
CA ALA A 106 14.06 12.68 3.26
C ALA A 106 12.95 13.65 2.87
N LEU A 107 13.28 14.70 2.12
CA LEU A 107 12.32 15.69 1.64
C LEU A 107 11.35 15.07 0.63
N THR A 108 11.86 14.33 -0.36
CA THR A 108 11.06 13.67 -1.39
C THR A 108 10.06 12.69 -0.79
N LEU A 109 10.49 11.82 0.12
CA LEU A 109 9.61 10.88 0.82
C LEU A 109 8.55 11.62 1.65
N SER A 110 8.96 12.65 2.39
CA SER A 110 8.03 13.42 3.23
C SER A 110 6.95 14.09 2.39
N VAL A 111 7.31 14.67 1.24
CA VAL A 111 6.37 15.30 0.31
C VAL A 111 5.40 14.27 -0.27
N PHE A 112 5.90 13.16 -0.84
CA PHE A 112 5.02 12.18 -1.49
C PHE A 112 4.07 11.51 -0.48
N TRP A 113 4.56 11.09 0.68
CA TRP A 113 3.69 10.46 1.68
C TRP A 113 2.70 11.45 2.33
N SER A 114 3.11 12.71 2.53
CA SER A 114 2.24 13.69 3.20
C SER A 114 1.20 14.29 2.27
N LEU A 115 1.58 14.59 1.01
CA LEU A 115 0.80 15.43 0.10
C LEU A 115 0.28 14.70 -1.15
N SER A 116 0.56 13.39 -1.32
CA SER A 116 -0.06 12.61 -2.39
C SER A 116 -1.58 12.54 -2.19
N TYR A 117 -2.32 12.89 -3.24
CA TYR A 117 -3.77 12.83 -3.28
C TYR A 117 -4.28 11.44 -2.84
N MET A 118 -3.71 10.37 -3.39
CA MET A 118 -4.11 9.01 -3.03
C MET A 118 -3.87 8.70 -1.56
N MET A 119 -2.73 9.11 -1.01
CA MET A 119 -2.38 8.83 0.38
C MET A 119 -3.24 9.62 1.38
N VAL A 120 -3.72 10.78 0.98
CA VAL A 120 -4.66 11.59 1.76
C VAL A 120 -6.08 11.02 1.65
N LEU A 121 -6.56 10.79 0.42
CA LEU A 121 -7.91 10.27 0.15
C LEU A 121 -8.16 8.96 0.89
N TYR A 122 -7.29 7.97 0.72
CA TYR A 122 -7.50 6.65 1.30
C TYR A 122 -7.23 6.54 2.79
N ALA A 123 -6.59 7.56 3.37
CA ALA A 123 -6.54 7.73 4.83
C ALA A 123 -7.78 8.43 5.38
N SER A 124 -8.59 9.03 4.51
CA SER A 124 -9.79 9.79 4.88
C SER A 124 -11.09 9.00 4.69
N GLU A 125 -11.05 7.84 4.02
CA GLU A 125 -12.21 6.98 3.78
C GLU A 125 -12.19 5.75 4.69
N ALA A 126 -13.36 5.24 5.08
CA ALA A 126 -13.56 4.03 5.87
C ALA A 126 -13.32 2.77 5.00
N ARG A 127 -12.10 2.65 4.48
CA ARG A 127 -11.65 1.60 3.56
C ARG A 127 -10.32 1.00 3.98
N GLY A 128 -10.02 -0.17 3.46
CA GLY A 128 -8.89 -1.00 3.88
C GLY A 128 -7.51 -0.47 3.50
N TYR A 129 -7.43 0.57 2.68
CA TYR A 129 -6.20 0.99 2.01
C TYR A 129 -5.15 1.61 2.96
N ALA A 130 -5.54 2.55 3.83
CA ALA A 130 -4.60 3.13 4.78
C ALA A 130 -4.04 2.12 5.80
N PRO A 131 -4.86 1.27 6.47
CA PRO A 131 -4.32 0.22 7.35
C PRO A 131 -3.47 -0.78 6.56
N MET A 132 -3.86 -1.13 5.33
CA MET A 132 -3.05 -1.96 4.44
C MET A 132 -1.65 -1.37 4.24
N LEU A 133 -1.55 -0.09 3.87
CA LEU A 133 -0.26 0.57 3.66
C LEU A 133 0.57 0.61 4.95
N PHE A 134 -0.03 0.98 6.07
CA PHE A 134 0.63 0.97 7.37
C PHE A 134 1.25 -0.40 7.67
N PHE A 135 0.45 -1.46 7.59
CA PHE A 135 0.91 -2.81 7.91
C PHE A 135 1.93 -3.35 6.90
N VAL A 136 1.80 -3.04 5.61
CA VAL A 136 2.79 -3.41 4.59
C VAL A 136 4.13 -2.71 4.83
N LEU A 137 4.15 -1.44 5.27
CA LEU A 137 5.39 -0.75 5.61
C LEU A 137 6.04 -1.34 6.86
N VAL A 138 5.26 -1.66 7.89
CA VAL A 138 5.77 -2.39 9.06
C VAL A 138 6.36 -3.72 8.61
N ALA A 139 5.65 -4.49 7.79
CA ALA A 139 6.15 -5.75 7.26
C ALA A 139 7.47 -5.56 6.49
N TRP A 140 7.54 -4.57 5.61
CA TRP A 140 8.75 -4.24 4.86
C TRP A 140 9.97 -3.97 5.76
N PHE A 141 9.84 -3.07 6.74
CA PHE A 141 10.95 -2.75 7.62
C PHE A 141 11.37 -3.93 8.50
N GLN A 142 10.41 -4.73 8.96
CA GLN A 142 10.70 -5.88 9.82
C GLN A 142 11.30 -7.06 9.03
N LEU A 143 10.90 -7.26 7.77
CA LEU A 143 11.53 -8.26 6.91
C LEU A 143 13.00 -7.93 6.66
N ARG A 144 13.34 -6.66 6.37
CA ARG A 144 14.74 -6.22 6.20
C ARG A 144 15.56 -6.52 7.45
N LYS A 145 15.07 -6.10 8.62
CA LYS A 145 15.73 -6.38 9.91
C LYS A 145 15.88 -7.87 10.18
N PHE A 146 14.92 -8.69 9.77
CA PHE A 146 15.02 -10.14 9.89
C PHE A 146 16.11 -10.71 8.98
N LEU A 147 16.18 -10.27 7.72
CA LEU A 147 17.22 -10.71 6.78
C LEU A 147 18.61 -10.31 7.28
N ASP A 148 18.76 -9.11 7.83
CA ASP A 148 20.05 -8.61 8.33
C ASP A 148 20.51 -9.28 9.64
N SER A 149 19.58 -9.49 10.58
CA SER A 149 19.94 -9.92 11.95
C SER A 149 19.59 -11.37 12.29
N GLY A 150 18.76 -12.03 11.47
CA GLY A 150 18.22 -13.37 11.72
C GLY A 150 17.30 -13.48 12.94
N ARG A 151 16.97 -12.38 13.64
CA ARG A 151 16.20 -12.44 14.89
C ARG A 151 14.74 -12.83 14.65
N PRO A 152 14.23 -13.89 15.30
CA PRO A 152 12.90 -14.44 15.00
C PRO A 152 11.75 -13.47 15.28
N LEU A 153 11.90 -12.57 16.26
CA LEU A 153 10.90 -11.55 16.56
C LEU A 153 10.58 -10.68 15.35
N TYR A 154 11.58 -10.34 14.53
CA TYR A 154 11.35 -9.52 13.34
C TYR A 154 10.53 -10.27 12.28
N ALA A 155 10.83 -11.55 12.05
CA ALA A 155 10.01 -12.39 11.17
C ALA A 155 8.59 -12.59 11.72
N LEU A 156 8.40 -12.75 13.04
CA LEU A 156 7.06 -12.83 13.62
C LEU A 156 6.27 -11.53 13.42
N THR A 157 6.89 -10.37 13.67
CA THR A 157 6.24 -9.08 13.44
C THR A 157 5.93 -8.83 11.97
N TYR A 158 6.81 -9.28 11.05
CA TYR A 158 6.57 -9.26 9.62
C TYR A 158 5.32 -10.09 9.26
N GLN A 159 5.22 -11.31 9.77
CA GLN A 159 4.12 -12.23 9.48
C GLN A 159 2.78 -11.67 9.95
N ILE A 160 2.72 -11.21 11.21
CA ILE A 160 1.51 -10.63 11.80
C ILE A 160 1.10 -9.38 11.03
N ALA A 161 2.04 -8.46 10.77
CA ALA A 161 1.75 -7.25 10.01
C ALA A 161 1.24 -7.59 8.62
N LEU A 162 1.86 -8.53 7.90
CA LEU A 162 1.41 -8.90 6.56
C LEU A 162 0.01 -9.52 6.53
N ILE A 163 -0.31 -10.37 7.51
CA ILE A 163 -1.67 -10.93 7.66
C ILE A 163 -2.68 -9.81 7.91
N LEU A 164 -2.38 -8.87 8.81
CA LEU A 164 -3.22 -7.71 9.05
C LEU A 164 -3.32 -6.81 7.80
N GLY A 165 -2.25 -6.68 7.02
CA GLY A 165 -2.28 -6.00 5.72
C GLY A 165 -3.23 -6.66 4.74
N ILE A 166 -3.22 -8.00 4.64
CA ILE A 166 -4.12 -8.78 3.78
C ILE A 166 -5.57 -8.66 4.25
N CYS A 167 -5.82 -8.75 5.57
CA CYS A 167 -7.15 -8.55 6.16
C CYS A 167 -7.64 -7.11 6.04
N SER A 168 -6.74 -6.14 5.86
CA SER A 168 -7.09 -4.76 5.57
C SER A 168 -7.48 -4.64 4.10
N HIS A 169 -6.63 -5.11 3.18
CA HIS A 169 -6.94 -5.11 1.77
C HIS A 169 -6.13 -6.19 1.01
N LEU A 170 -6.79 -6.91 0.10
CA LEU A 170 -6.25 -8.08 -0.58
C LEU A 170 -5.04 -7.78 -1.47
N SER A 171 -4.90 -6.53 -1.95
CA SER A 171 -3.73 -6.12 -2.73
C SER A 171 -2.41 -6.27 -1.98
N SER A 172 -2.41 -6.41 -0.64
CA SER A 172 -1.22 -6.82 0.13
C SER A 172 -0.56 -8.10 -0.36
N ILE A 173 -1.29 -8.98 -1.05
CA ILE A 173 -0.72 -10.16 -1.72
C ILE A 173 0.36 -9.76 -2.73
N GLN A 174 0.26 -8.59 -3.38
CA GLN A 174 1.30 -8.10 -4.28
C GLN A 174 2.64 -7.94 -3.56
N PHE A 175 2.61 -7.39 -2.35
CA PHE A 175 3.79 -7.26 -1.50
C PHE A 175 4.31 -8.63 -1.04
N LEU A 176 3.44 -9.56 -0.64
CA LEU A 176 3.85 -10.93 -0.29
C LEU A 176 4.59 -11.63 -1.44
N ILE A 177 4.06 -11.54 -2.67
CA ILE A 177 4.70 -12.17 -3.83
C ILE A 177 6.09 -11.57 -4.06
N ALA A 178 6.20 -10.24 -4.08
CA ALA A 178 7.48 -9.57 -4.28
C ALA A 178 8.46 -9.86 -3.13
N SER A 179 8.00 -9.87 -1.88
CA SER A 179 8.83 -10.09 -0.70
C SER A 179 9.37 -11.51 -0.65
N VAL A 180 8.56 -12.52 -0.99
CA VAL A 180 8.96 -13.94 -1.06
C VAL A 180 10.03 -14.14 -2.12
N ILE A 181 9.82 -13.64 -3.33
CA ILE A 181 10.76 -13.81 -4.44
C ILE A 181 12.07 -13.09 -4.09
N TRP A 182 12.00 -11.83 -3.67
CA TRP A 182 13.18 -11.06 -3.31
C TRP A 182 13.98 -11.67 -2.15
N SER A 183 13.32 -12.02 -1.04
CA SER A 183 14.02 -12.60 0.10
C SER A 183 14.64 -13.96 -0.25
N SER A 184 14.01 -14.72 -1.16
CA SER A 184 14.61 -15.95 -1.69
C SER A 184 15.91 -15.64 -2.44
N LEU A 185 15.88 -14.68 -3.37
CA LEU A 185 17.06 -14.29 -4.15
C LEU A 185 18.20 -13.83 -3.24
N VAL A 186 17.90 -13.06 -2.19
CA VAL A 186 18.89 -12.64 -1.18
C VAL A 186 19.45 -13.84 -0.42
N LEU A 187 18.59 -14.66 0.18
CA LEU A 187 19.01 -15.76 1.05
C LEU A 187 19.75 -16.86 0.29
N PHE A 188 19.30 -17.26 -0.90
CA PHE A 188 20.00 -18.27 -1.69
C PHE A 188 21.33 -17.77 -2.26
N ARG A 189 21.49 -16.46 -2.45
CA ARG A 189 22.75 -15.87 -2.91
C ARG A 189 23.78 -15.75 -1.79
N TYR A 190 23.37 -15.30 -0.61
CA TYR A 190 24.29 -14.93 0.48
C TYR A 190 24.35 -15.94 1.63
N GLU A 191 23.29 -16.73 1.85
CA GLU A 191 23.16 -17.68 2.96
C GLU A 191 22.51 -19.03 2.55
N PRO A 192 22.99 -19.72 1.48
CA PRO A 192 22.29 -20.86 0.90
C PRO A 192 22.05 -22.02 1.88
N GLY A 193 22.95 -22.24 2.84
CA GLY A 193 22.85 -23.34 3.81
C GLY A 193 21.67 -23.25 4.77
N ILE A 194 21.16 -22.03 5.05
CA ILE A 194 20.00 -21.83 5.94
C ILE A 194 18.84 -21.11 5.26
N ALA A 195 18.94 -20.87 3.94
CA ALA A 195 17.96 -20.12 3.17
C ALA A 195 16.55 -20.72 3.29
N LEU A 196 16.41 -22.03 3.14
CA LEU A 196 15.10 -22.70 3.22
C LEU A 196 14.46 -22.55 4.60
N SER A 197 15.24 -22.66 5.68
CA SER A 197 14.75 -22.49 7.05
C SER A 197 14.32 -21.05 7.31
N LYS A 198 15.15 -20.05 6.93
CA LYS A 198 14.80 -18.64 7.06
C LYS A 198 13.57 -18.27 6.21
N MET A 199 13.45 -18.83 5.00
CA MET A 199 12.28 -18.64 4.13
C MET A 199 11.01 -19.22 4.74
N ALA A 200 11.06 -20.45 5.23
CA ALA A 200 9.94 -21.08 5.92
C ALA A 200 9.55 -20.27 7.16
N PHE A 201 10.52 -19.86 7.97
CA PHE A 201 10.28 -19.08 9.17
C PHE A 201 9.66 -17.70 8.88
N ALA A 202 10.06 -17.05 7.79
CA ALA A 202 9.52 -15.75 7.41
C ALA A 202 8.12 -15.84 6.78
N HIS A 203 7.87 -16.83 5.92
CA HIS A 203 6.72 -16.76 4.99
C HIS A 203 5.68 -17.85 5.15
N LEU A 204 5.94 -18.92 5.91
CA LEU A 204 5.02 -20.06 6.01
C LEU A 204 3.63 -19.61 6.48
N LEU A 205 3.55 -18.84 7.57
CA LEU A 205 2.26 -18.43 8.12
C LEU A 205 1.47 -17.50 7.17
N PRO A 206 2.04 -16.41 6.59
CA PRO A 206 1.35 -15.60 5.59
C PRO A 206 0.94 -16.39 4.35
N MET A 207 1.76 -17.33 3.87
CA MET A 207 1.41 -18.18 2.73
C MET A 207 0.22 -19.09 3.07
N THR A 208 0.26 -19.78 4.22
CA THR A 208 -0.87 -20.60 4.68
C THR A 208 -2.14 -19.75 4.84
N PHE A 209 -2.02 -18.54 5.37
CA PHE A 209 -3.13 -17.62 5.49
C PHE A 209 -3.70 -17.20 4.13
N VAL A 210 -2.86 -16.89 3.14
CA VAL A 210 -3.32 -16.58 1.78
C VAL A 210 -3.98 -17.79 1.13
N MET A 211 -3.48 -19.00 1.33
CA MET A 211 -4.15 -20.21 0.85
C MET A 211 -5.54 -20.36 1.48
N PHE A 212 -5.66 -20.13 2.78
CA PHE A 212 -6.95 -20.12 3.47
C PHE A 212 -7.90 -19.07 2.90
N VAL A 213 -7.45 -17.81 2.76
CA VAL A 213 -8.24 -16.73 2.14
C VAL A 213 -8.59 -17.08 0.70
N PHE A 214 -7.70 -17.67 -0.08
CA PHE A 214 -7.98 -18.03 -1.47
C PHE A 214 -9.16 -18.99 -1.56
N PHE A 215 -9.14 -20.08 -0.79
CA PHE A 215 -10.21 -21.09 -0.84
C PHE A 215 -11.52 -20.66 -0.20
N THR A 216 -11.47 -19.81 0.83
CA THR A 216 -12.69 -19.38 1.55
C THR A 216 -13.33 -18.14 0.95
N TYR A 217 -12.50 -17.20 0.48
CA TYR A 217 -12.89 -15.87 0.04
C TYR A 217 -12.80 -15.69 -1.47
N ILE A 218 -11.58 -15.80 -2.04
CA ILE A 218 -11.31 -15.39 -3.44
C ILE A 218 -12.10 -16.23 -4.45
N VAL A 219 -12.21 -17.55 -4.23
CA VAL A 219 -12.96 -18.44 -5.12
C VAL A 219 -14.45 -18.07 -5.21
N ASN A 220 -15.00 -17.47 -4.15
CA ASN A 220 -16.42 -17.10 -4.04
C ASN A 220 -16.64 -15.59 -4.16
N LEU A 221 -15.63 -14.83 -4.60
CA LEU A 221 -15.70 -13.38 -4.64
C LEU A 221 -16.68 -12.92 -5.72
N HIS A 222 -17.71 -12.19 -5.32
CA HIS A 222 -18.61 -11.55 -6.27
C HIS A 222 -17.90 -10.38 -6.94
N LYS A 223 -18.06 -10.25 -8.26
CA LYS A 223 -17.56 -9.07 -8.98
C LYS A 223 -18.32 -7.85 -8.49
N GLY A 224 -17.62 -6.82 -8.04
CA GLY A 224 -18.28 -5.55 -7.77
C GLY A 224 -18.39 -4.70 -9.04
N THR A 225 -18.75 -3.44 -8.82
CA THR A 225 -19.26 -2.52 -9.85
C THR A 225 -18.24 -1.46 -10.24
N GLY A 226 -17.02 -1.86 -10.59
CA GLY A 226 -16.01 -0.90 -11.06
C GLY A 226 -16.23 -0.47 -12.52
N ASN A 227 -15.59 0.63 -12.89
CA ASN A 227 -15.56 1.06 -14.29
C ASN A 227 -14.59 0.19 -15.11
N ILE A 228 -14.94 -0.04 -16.39
CA ILE A 228 -14.04 -0.71 -17.34
C ILE A 228 -13.13 0.36 -17.94
N TYR A 229 -11.89 0.40 -17.49
CA TYR A 229 -10.86 1.27 -18.06
C TYR A 229 -10.14 0.58 -19.23
N SER A 230 -9.73 1.36 -20.24
CA SER A 230 -8.73 0.86 -21.19
C SER A 230 -7.39 0.70 -20.46
N LEU A 231 -6.53 -0.22 -20.94
CA LEU A 231 -5.21 -0.43 -20.34
C LEU A 231 -4.37 0.85 -20.32
N LEU A 232 -4.49 1.67 -21.37
CA LEU A 232 -3.78 2.94 -21.46
C LEU A 232 -4.27 3.93 -20.40
N ASP A 233 -5.60 4.09 -20.26
CA ASP A 233 -6.19 4.98 -19.24
C ASP A 233 -5.76 4.55 -17.84
N LEU A 234 -5.80 3.24 -17.57
CA LEU A 234 -5.40 2.69 -16.28
C LEU A 234 -3.95 3.03 -15.96
N ILE A 235 -3.02 2.76 -16.89
CA ILE A 235 -1.59 3.00 -16.67
C ILE A 235 -1.34 4.49 -16.49
N VAL A 236 -1.79 5.33 -17.44
CA VAL A 236 -1.51 6.77 -17.41
C VAL A 236 -2.13 7.42 -16.18
N ASN A 237 -3.38 7.10 -15.85
CA ASN A 237 -4.04 7.67 -14.67
C ASN A 237 -3.43 7.18 -13.38
N THR A 238 -3.00 5.90 -13.31
CA THR A 238 -2.28 5.40 -12.13
C THR A 238 -1.01 6.19 -11.90
N PHE A 239 -0.15 6.35 -12.91
CA PHE A 239 1.06 7.17 -12.78
C PHE A 239 0.74 8.63 -12.47
N CYS A 240 -0.21 9.25 -13.18
CA CYS A 240 -0.47 10.67 -13.00
C CYS A 240 -1.01 10.97 -11.60
N ILE A 241 -2.06 10.27 -11.16
CA ILE A 241 -2.66 10.51 -9.85
C ILE A 241 -1.68 10.17 -8.72
N SER A 242 -0.81 9.17 -8.90
CA SER A 242 0.24 8.84 -7.94
C SER A 242 1.23 9.97 -7.69
N PHE A 243 1.47 10.82 -8.69
CA PHE A 243 2.43 11.92 -8.60
C PHE A 243 1.74 13.29 -8.65
N ASN A 244 0.45 13.36 -8.31
CA ASN A 244 -0.38 14.57 -8.34
C ASN A 244 -0.37 15.30 -9.71
N ALA A 245 -0.17 14.56 -10.79
CA ALA A 245 -0.22 15.07 -12.16
C ALA A 245 -1.64 14.98 -12.76
N PRO A 246 -1.93 15.76 -13.81
CA PRO A 246 -3.25 15.76 -14.45
C PRO A 246 -3.66 14.39 -14.96
N ILE A 247 -4.94 14.03 -14.82
CA ILE A 247 -5.52 12.79 -15.33
C ILE A 247 -5.67 12.88 -16.85
N LEU A 248 -5.52 11.75 -17.54
CA LEU A 248 -5.72 11.67 -18.99
C LEU A 248 -7.14 12.14 -19.35
N SER A 249 -7.23 13.10 -20.28
CA SER A 249 -8.50 13.67 -20.74
C SER A 249 -8.59 13.62 -22.25
N SER A 250 -9.61 12.93 -22.77
CA SER A 250 -9.93 12.94 -24.20
C SER A 250 -10.54 14.27 -24.65
N ASN A 251 -11.18 14.99 -23.72
CA ASN A 251 -11.83 16.27 -24.00
C ASN A 251 -10.84 17.46 -24.00
N ASN A 252 -9.64 17.28 -23.44
CA ASN A 252 -8.61 18.31 -23.38
C ASN A 252 -7.26 17.74 -23.85
N ILE A 253 -7.02 17.82 -25.16
CA ILE A 253 -5.83 17.25 -25.83
C ILE A 253 -4.51 17.73 -25.19
N PRO A 254 -4.29 19.04 -24.91
CA PRO A 254 -3.07 19.50 -24.25
C PRO A 254 -2.82 18.83 -22.89
N ILE A 255 -3.86 18.68 -22.06
CA ILE A 255 -3.76 17.98 -20.77
C ILE A 255 -3.44 16.51 -21.01
N GLY A 256 -4.12 15.85 -21.94
CA GLY A 256 -3.87 14.45 -22.26
C GLY A 256 -2.43 14.18 -22.70
N ILE A 257 -1.86 15.04 -23.55
CA ILE A 257 -0.46 14.95 -23.97
C ILE A 257 0.49 15.13 -22.77
N LEU A 258 0.24 16.14 -21.93
CA LEU A 258 1.05 16.39 -20.74
C LEU A 258 1.04 15.18 -19.77
N SER A 259 -0.13 14.58 -19.53
CA SER A 259 -0.28 13.38 -18.70
C SER A 259 0.57 12.22 -19.22
N VAL A 260 0.53 11.96 -20.52
CA VAL A 260 1.33 10.89 -21.14
C VAL A 260 2.83 11.19 -21.03
N LEU A 261 3.26 12.43 -21.31
CA LEU A 261 4.67 12.82 -21.19
C LEU A 261 5.20 12.68 -19.76
N LEU A 262 4.41 13.12 -18.76
CA LEU A 262 4.77 12.96 -17.35
C LEU A 262 4.83 11.49 -16.94
N CYS A 263 3.87 10.68 -17.38
CA CYS A 263 3.88 9.23 -17.16
C CYS A 263 5.16 8.59 -17.70
N VAL A 264 5.55 8.90 -18.95
CA VAL A 264 6.77 8.38 -19.57
C VAL A 264 8.02 8.86 -18.81
N PHE A 265 8.07 10.14 -18.42
CA PHE A 265 9.17 10.69 -17.65
C PHE A 265 9.35 9.97 -16.30
N ILE A 266 8.27 9.80 -15.53
CA ILE A 266 8.30 9.09 -14.25
C ILE A 266 8.73 7.64 -14.45
N PHE A 267 8.20 6.97 -15.47
CA PHE A 267 8.58 5.59 -15.79
C PHE A 267 10.09 5.46 -16.05
N ILE A 268 10.66 6.37 -16.86
CA ILE A 268 12.11 6.40 -17.13
C ILE A 268 12.91 6.63 -15.85
N LEU A 269 12.48 7.55 -14.98
CA LEU A 269 13.16 7.81 -13.71
C LEU A 269 13.17 6.58 -12.80
N LEU A 270 12.06 5.86 -12.70
CA LEU A 270 11.99 4.64 -11.89
C LEU A 270 12.89 3.53 -12.46
N LEU A 271 12.88 3.32 -13.77
CA LEU A 271 13.79 2.36 -14.41
C LEU A 271 15.26 2.75 -14.19
N ARG A 272 15.57 4.04 -14.26
CA ARG A 272 16.91 4.53 -13.98
C ARG A 272 17.32 4.28 -12.53
N GLY A 273 16.43 4.52 -11.57
CA GLY A 273 16.66 4.21 -10.16
C GLY A 273 16.98 2.73 -9.92
N ILE A 274 16.20 1.81 -10.51
CA ILE A 274 16.47 0.37 -10.45
C ILE A 274 17.83 0.03 -11.05
N PHE A 275 18.15 0.59 -12.21
CA PHE A 275 19.42 0.35 -12.89
C PHE A 275 20.62 0.84 -12.07
N ASP A 276 20.51 2.02 -11.42
CA ASP A 276 21.56 2.56 -10.57
C ASP A 276 21.72 1.75 -9.27
N MET A 277 20.64 1.18 -8.72
CA MET A 277 20.73 0.22 -7.61
C MET A 277 21.40 -1.09 -8.03
N TRP A 278 21.04 -1.62 -9.20
CA TRP A 278 21.66 -2.82 -9.76
C TRP A 278 23.17 -2.64 -9.95
N LYS A 279 23.60 -1.51 -10.52
CA LYS A 279 25.03 -1.17 -10.67
C LYS A 279 25.78 -1.08 -9.34
N ARG A 280 25.11 -0.65 -8.28
CA ARG A 280 25.65 -0.58 -6.91
C ARG A 280 25.63 -1.93 -6.18
N ALA A 281 25.17 -3.00 -6.83
CA ALA A 281 24.95 -4.32 -6.24
C ALA A 281 24.02 -4.32 -5.01
N ASP A 282 23.12 -3.33 -4.90
CA ASP A 282 22.11 -3.27 -3.84
C ASP A 282 21.00 -4.28 -4.14
N ALA A 283 20.96 -5.39 -3.40
CA ALA A 283 20.04 -6.49 -3.64
C ALA A 283 18.55 -6.08 -3.67
N GLU A 284 18.18 -4.95 -3.06
CA GLU A 284 16.82 -4.41 -3.12
C GLU A 284 16.36 -4.00 -4.53
N TRP A 285 17.27 -3.81 -5.50
CA TRP A 285 16.88 -3.43 -6.87
C TRP A 285 15.82 -4.40 -7.44
N SER A 286 15.99 -5.69 -7.14
CA SER A 286 15.10 -6.75 -7.61
C SER A 286 13.73 -6.69 -6.93
N PHE A 287 13.67 -6.31 -5.66
CA PHE A 287 12.40 -6.07 -4.96
C PHE A 287 11.61 -4.95 -5.63
N TYR A 288 12.26 -3.79 -5.88
CA TYR A 288 11.60 -2.65 -6.53
C TYR A 288 11.12 -2.99 -7.94
N LEU A 289 11.93 -3.71 -8.73
CA LEU A 289 11.51 -4.21 -10.04
C LEU A 289 10.27 -5.11 -9.94
N LEU A 290 10.26 -6.02 -8.97
CA LEU A 290 9.14 -6.94 -8.75
C LEU A 290 7.87 -6.20 -8.34
N ILE A 291 7.92 -5.35 -7.31
CA ILE A 291 6.73 -4.74 -6.72
C ILE A 291 6.16 -3.59 -7.57
N ILE A 292 7.01 -2.83 -8.27
CA ILE A 292 6.56 -1.69 -9.08
C ILE A 292 6.08 -2.12 -10.46
N PHE A 293 6.74 -3.11 -11.08
CA PHE A 293 6.50 -3.45 -12.48
C PHE A 293 5.97 -4.88 -12.66
N ILE A 294 6.73 -5.89 -12.25
CA ILE A 294 6.44 -7.29 -12.63
C ILE A 294 5.11 -7.76 -12.03
N VAL A 295 4.94 -7.63 -10.71
CA VAL A 295 3.74 -8.10 -10.01
C VAL A 295 2.47 -7.38 -10.49
N PRO A 296 2.46 -6.04 -10.63
CA PRO A 296 1.33 -5.33 -11.23
C PRO A 296 0.98 -5.78 -12.65
N ILE A 297 1.98 -5.97 -13.52
CA ILE A 297 1.77 -6.44 -14.90
C ILE A 297 1.15 -7.83 -14.90
N VAL A 298 1.71 -8.76 -14.10
CA VAL A 298 1.18 -10.11 -13.98
C VAL A 298 -0.25 -10.07 -13.45
N ASN A 299 -0.55 -9.21 -12.46
CA ASN A 299 -1.89 -9.07 -11.91
C ASN A 299 -2.91 -8.61 -12.97
N VAL A 300 -2.57 -7.56 -13.73
CA VAL A 300 -3.40 -7.06 -14.84
C VAL A 300 -3.63 -8.14 -15.91
N LEU A 301 -2.59 -8.89 -16.28
CA LEU A 301 -2.67 -9.93 -17.30
C LEU A 301 -3.44 -11.18 -16.82
N ALA A 302 -3.36 -11.52 -15.53
CA ALA A 302 -4.05 -12.67 -14.96
C ALA A 302 -5.55 -12.42 -14.79
N MET A 303 -5.91 -11.20 -14.38
CA MET A 303 -7.28 -10.83 -14.04
C MET A 303 -8.07 -10.26 -15.23
N LYS A 304 -7.91 -10.83 -16.44
CA LYS A 304 -8.35 -10.33 -17.79
C LYS A 304 -9.74 -9.66 -17.94
N ARG A 305 -10.59 -9.61 -16.91
CA ARG A 305 -11.95 -9.02 -16.90
C ARG A 305 -12.38 -8.40 -15.55
N LEU A 306 -11.45 -8.03 -14.67
CA LEU A 306 -11.76 -7.28 -13.44
C LEU A 306 -11.54 -5.79 -13.66
N THR A 307 -12.44 -4.98 -13.11
CA THR A 307 -12.46 -3.52 -13.22
C THR A 307 -11.34 -2.95 -12.36
N PHE A 308 -10.16 -2.81 -12.95
CA PHE A 308 -9.01 -2.24 -12.28
C PHE A 308 -9.13 -0.72 -12.21
N GLU A 309 -9.07 -0.21 -10.99
CA GLU A 309 -8.90 1.21 -10.69
C GLU A 309 -7.48 1.48 -10.17
N PRO A 310 -6.96 2.72 -10.32
CA PRO A 310 -5.67 3.14 -9.78
C PRO A 310 -5.44 2.77 -8.30
N ARG A 311 -6.51 2.68 -7.51
CA ARG A 311 -6.50 2.30 -6.08
C ARG A 311 -5.91 0.91 -5.80
N TYR A 312 -5.99 -0.02 -6.74
CA TYR A 312 -5.40 -1.35 -6.58
C TYR A 312 -3.87 -1.39 -6.71
N PHE A 313 -3.26 -0.26 -7.10
CA PHE A 313 -1.82 -0.11 -7.27
C PHE A 313 -1.15 0.67 -6.13
N LEU A 314 -1.86 0.96 -5.03
CA LEU A 314 -1.30 1.74 -3.91
C LEU A 314 0.01 1.19 -3.32
N ILE A 315 0.17 -0.13 -3.31
CA ILE A 315 1.42 -0.76 -2.86
C ILE A 315 2.56 -0.46 -3.84
N PRO A 316 2.46 -0.79 -5.14
CA PRO A 316 3.43 -0.36 -6.15
C PRO A 316 3.75 1.14 -6.08
N ILE A 317 2.72 1.98 -5.95
CA ILE A 317 2.85 3.45 -5.85
C ILE A 317 3.69 3.83 -4.62
N SER A 318 3.38 3.24 -3.46
CA SER A 318 4.11 3.49 -2.22
C SER A 318 5.60 3.16 -2.34
N PHE A 319 5.92 2.01 -2.96
CA PHE A 319 7.31 1.63 -3.20
C PHE A 319 7.99 2.44 -4.31
N SER A 320 7.23 2.99 -5.26
CA SER A 320 7.75 3.96 -6.23
C SER A 320 8.20 5.26 -5.55
N TYR A 321 7.57 5.68 -4.45
CA TYR A 321 8.03 6.85 -3.66
C TYR A 321 9.35 6.58 -2.95
N PHE A 322 9.56 5.38 -2.40
CA PHE A 322 10.84 4.97 -1.84
C PHE A 322 11.94 4.90 -2.90
N LEU A 323 11.64 4.33 -4.06
CA LEU A 323 12.60 4.27 -5.16
C LEU A 323 12.93 5.66 -5.70
N GLY A 324 11.93 6.51 -5.93
CA GLY A 324 12.12 7.86 -6.46
C GLY A 324 12.84 8.82 -5.50
N ALA A 325 12.99 8.44 -4.23
CA ALA A 325 13.80 9.18 -3.28
C ALA A 325 15.29 8.82 -3.34
N LYS A 326 15.64 7.56 -3.67
CA LYS A 326 17.02 7.02 -3.75
C LYS A 326 17.76 7.49 -5.00
#